data_AF-A0A7C2L3E0-F1
#
_entry.id   AF-A0A7C2L3E0-F1
#
_cell.length_a   1.000
_cell.length_b   1.000
_cell.length_c   1.000
_cell.angle_alpha   90.00
_cell.angle_beta   90.00
_cell.angle_gamma   90.00
#
_symmetry.space_group_name_H-M   'P 1'
#
loop_
_entity.id
_entity.type
_entity.pdbx_description
1 polymer ?
#
loop_
_entity_poly.entity_id
_entity_poly.type
_entity_poly.pdbx_seq_one_letter_code
_entity_poly.pdbx_strand_id
1 'polypeptide(L)'
;MRLDSLRYKAHFVFLPTLLIGILGGMLPPVASAQGMMGHPLMGEEAVATGTDGTIYVVASPVQRRMGPEFGRVVLFALAPTTFRVLWRYVLEDEDLVASRPVVGADGTVYLTVSETMEFGPPLDPSTTLRNARLLAVREGTLKWTYEFDAPFASHPALGLDGLIFVTTSAVGPVGMSGPWTFSRASFFALEDRGTSSSVRARLDLGPRAVSAPVVGSHPTLQWAVYVTGEGTGMGPGMGMGQGTVLFIIGPDFRVTPVSLR
;
A
#
# COMPACT_ATOMS: atom_id res chain seq x y z
N MET A 1 64.29 -15.07 -16.41
CA MET A 1 63.69 -14.03 -17.29
C MET A 1 62.42 -14.63 -17.88
N ARG A 2 61.26 -14.09 -17.46
CA ARG A 2 59.89 -14.15 -18.02
C ARG A 2 59.18 -15.47 -18.43
N LEU A 3 57.92 -15.50 -17.98
CA LEU A 3 56.66 -15.89 -18.65
C LEU A 3 56.10 -17.33 -18.50
N ASP A 4 54.95 -17.35 -17.80
CA ASP A 4 53.65 -17.98 -18.11
C ASP A 4 53.54 -19.49 -18.37
N SER A 5 52.61 -20.12 -17.65
CA SER A 5 51.33 -20.56 -18.25
C SER A 5 50.36 -21.17 -17.23
N LEU A 6 49.09 -20.84 -17.42
CA LEU A 6 47.89 -21.40 -16.78
C LEU A 6 47.67 -22.89 -17.14
N ARG A 7 47.00 -23.66 -16.26
CA ARG A 7 45.61 -24.20 -16.46
C ARG A 7 45.28 -25.40 -15.55
N TYR A 8 44.20 -25.22 -14.79
CA TYR A 8 43.07 -26.13 -14.48
C TYR A 8 43.31 -27.65 -14.31
N LYS A 9 42.86 -28.17 -13.16
CA LYS A 9 42.04 -29.40 -13.04
C LYS A 9 41.31 -29.41 -11.69
N ALA A 10 40.00 -29.16 -11.72
CA ALA A 10 39.12 -29.41 -10.58
C ALA A 10 38.70 -30.89 -10.60
N HIS A 11 39.00 -31.62 -9.53
CA HIS A 11 38.44 -32.94 -9.26
C HIS A 11 37.39 -32.78 -8.15
N PHE A 12 36.14 -33.12 -8.47
CA PHE A 12 35.08 -33.33 -7.49
C PHE A 12 35.37 -34.65 -6.74
N VAL A 13 35.50 -34.58 -5.42
CA VAL A 13 35.41 -35.74 -4.53
C VAL A 13 34.39 -35.42 -3.45
N PHE A 14 33.29 -36.17 -3.47
CA PHE A 14 32.32 -36.27 -2.39
C PHE A 14 32.90 -37.18 -1.30
N LEU A 15 32.90 -36.72 -0.04
CA LEU A 15 32.85 -37.61 1.11
C LEU A 15 31.93 -36.99 2.20
N PRO A 16 31.11 -37.81 2.87
CA PRO A 16 30.04 -37.38 3.75
C PRO A 16 30.49 -37.33 5.21
N THR A 17 29.94 -36.39 5.99
CA THR A 17 29.90 -36.56 7.45
C THR A 17 28.74 -35.78 8.07
N LEU A 18 27.88 -36.56 8.70
CA LEU A 18 26.86 -36.16 9.66
C LEU A 18 27.54 -35.76 10.98
N LEU A 19 27.23 -34.57 11.51
CA LEU A 19 27.22 -34.37 12.96
C LEU A 19 26.09 -33.41 13.33
N ILE A 20 25.07 -33.98 13.96
CA ILE A 20 23.91 -33.28 14.52
C ILE A 20 24.39 -32.54 15.77
N GLY A 21 24.44 -31.22 15.69
CA GLY A 21 24.55 -30.31 16.82
C GLY A 21 23.28 -29.48 16.90
N ILE A 22 22.44 -29.77 17.90
CA ILE A 22 21.25 -29.00 18.21
C ILE A 22 21.69 -27.62 18.70
N LEU A 23 21.49 -26.60 17.87
CA LEU A 23 21.35 -25.22 18.31
C LEU A 23 19.99 -24.76 17.80
N GLY A 24 19.02 -24.76 18.71
CA GLY A 24 17.70 -24.19 18.52
C GLY A 24 17.82 -22.70 18.26
N GLY A 25 17.96 -22.34 16.99
CA GLY A 25 17.65 -21.02 16.46
C GLY A 25 16.40 -21.16 15.62
N MET A 26 15.26 -21.39 16.27
CA MET A 26 13.95 -21.25 15.64
C MET A 26 13.84 -19.76 15.31
N LEU A 27 14.23 -19.36 14.10
CA LEU A 27 13.86 -18.07 13.55
C LEU A 27 12.34 -17.98 13.72
N PRO A 28 11.81 -17.03 14.50
CA PRO A 28 10.36 -16.89 14.56
C PRO A 28 9.88 -16.57 13.15
N PRO A 29 8.73 -17.09 12.74
CA PRO A 29 8.16 -16.69 11.46
C PRO A 29 7.97 -15.18 11.53
N VAL A 30 8.66 -14.46 10.63
CA VAL A 30 8.37 -13.07 10.30
C VAL A 30 7.02 -13.11 9.58
N ALA A 31 5.95 -13.39 10.35
CA ALA A 31 4.58 -13.19 9.92
C ALA A 31 4.41 -11.68 9.86
N SER A 32 4.28 -11.24 8.63
CA SER A 32 4.60 -9.92 8.14
C SER A 32 3.52 -8.91 8.51
N ALA A 33 3.87 -7.83 9.21
CA ALA A 33 3.14 -6.56 9.07
C ALA A 33 3.17 -6.08 7.60
N GLN A 34 4.15 -6.57 6.83
CA GLN A 34 4.21 -6.57 5.37
C GLN A 34 2.98 -7.24 4.71
N GLY A 35 2.29 -8.19 5.33
CA GLY A 35 1.09 -8.83 4.78
C GLY A 35 -0.16 -7.94 4.87
N MET A 36 -0.28 -7.13 5.92
CA MET A 36 -1.42 -6.19 6.11
C MET A 36 -1.27 -4.91 5.28
N MET A 37 -0.03 -4.50 4.99
CA MET A 37 0.30 -3.44 4.02
C MET A 37 0.39 -3.97 2.57
N GLY A 38 0.16 -5.28 2.37
CA GLY A 38 0.46 -5.99 1.13
C GLY A 38 1.96 -6.25 0.97
N HIS A 39 2.35 -7.50 0.74
CA HIS A 39 3.69 -7.75 0.20
C HIS A 39 3.75 -7.02 -1.15
N PRO A 40 4.84 -6.32 -1.51
CA PRO A 40 5.07 -5.93 -2.91
C PRO A 40 5.53 -7.17 -3.68
N LEU A 41 4.72 -8.23 -3.66
CA LEU A 41 4.82 -9.35 -4.57
C LEU A 41 3.76 -9.09 -5.64
N MET A 42 4.28 -8.80 -6.84
CA MET A 42 3.57 -8.60 -8.09
C MET A 42 2.19 -9.28 -8.16
N GLY A 43 1.18 -8.51 -8.58
CA GLY A 43 0.05 -9.05 -9.33
C GLY A 43 -1.35 -8.87 -8.77
N GLU A 44 -1.53 -8.44 -7.51
CA GLU A 44 -2.89 -8.25 -6.99
C GLU A 44 -3.47 -6.88 -7.36
N GLU A 45 -4.28 -6.93 -8.43
CA GLU A 45 -5.36 -6.01 -8.80
C GLU A 45 -4.96 -4.57 -9.15
N ALA A 46 -4.08 -4.40 -10.13
CA ALA A 46 -3.86 -3.11 -10.80
C ALA A 46 -4.99 -2.71 -11.77
N VAL A 47 -6.20 -3.27 -11.60
CA VAL A 47 -7.29 -3.18 -12.57
C VAL A 47 -8.61 -2.82 -11.90
N ALA A 48 -9.41 -1.97 -12.55
CA ALA A 48 -10.80 -1.73 -12.18
C ALA A 48 -11.69 -1.71 -13.43
N THR A 49 -13.00 -1.87 -13.23
CA THR A 49 -13.99 -1.84 -14.31
C THR A 49 -15.02 -0.75 -14.04
N GLY A 50 -15.30 0.03 -15.07
CA GLY A 50 -16.38 1.03 -15.06
C GLY A 50 -17.75 0.38 -15.26
N THR A 51 -18.80 1.15 -14.97
CA THR A 51 -20.20 0.74 -15.18
C THR A 51 -20.56 0.52 -16.65
N ASP A 52 -19.80 1.14 -17.56
CA ASP A 52 -19.87 0.98 -19.02
C ASP A 52 -19.03 -0.19 -19.55
N GLY A 53 -18.34 -0.92 -18.66
CA GLY A 53 -17.41 -2.00 -19.01
C GLY A 53 -15.99 -1.53 -19.35
N THR A 54 -15.71 -0.23 -19.38
CA THR A 54 -14.35 0.28 -19.61
C THR A 54 -13.39 -0.30 -18.58
N ILE A 55 -12.24 -0.81 -19.05
CA ILE A 55 -11.24 -1.46 -18.19
C ILE A 55 -10.14 -0.45 -17.91
N TYR A 56 -9.85 -0.22 -16.63
CA TYR A 56 -8.81 0.69 -16.18
C TYR A 56 -7.64 -0.11 -15.64
N VAL A 57 -6.43 0.17 -16.10
CA VAL A 57 -5.21 -0.54 -15.71
C VAL A 57 -4.14 0.43 -15.26
N VAL A 58 -3.60 0.22 -14.07
CA VAL A 58 -2.47 0.97 -13.52
C VAL A 58 -1.18 0.22 -13.81
N ALA A 59 -0.27 0.84 -14.55
CA ALA A 59 1.09 0.37 -14.73
C ALA A 59 2.01 1.18 -13.81
N SER A 60 2.58 0.51 -12.81
CA SER A 60 3.57 1.09 -11.89
C SER A 60 4.90 0.35 -12.10
N PRO A 61 5.98 1.01 -12.54
CA PRO A 61 7.26 0.35 -12.68
C PRO A 61 7.80 -0.04 -11.31
N VAL A 62 8.40 -1.23 -11.23
CA VAL A 62 9.04 -1.73 -10.02
C VAL A 62 10.54 -1.57 -10.15
N GLN A 63 11.14 -1.03 -9.09
CA GLN A 63 12.56 -1.02 -8.74
C GLN A 63 13.51 -0.02 -9.41
N ARG A 64 14.24 0.65 -8.52
CA ARG A 64 15.40 1.53 -8.70
C ARG A 64 16.60 0.92 -9.45
N ARG A 65 16.53 -0.34 -9.90
CA ARG A 65 17.67 -1.10 -10.45
C ARG A 65 17.72 -1.18 -11.98
N MET A 66 16.71 -0.67 -12.70
CA MET A 66 16.66 -0.71 -14.16
C MET A 66 17.06 0.61 -14.86
N GLY A 67 17.73 1.52 -14.16
CA GLY A 67 18.22 2.77 -14.74
C GLY A 67 17.20 3.91 -14.75
N PRO A 68 17.58 5.09 -15.28
CA PRO A 68 16.86 6.36 -15.06
C PRO A 68 15.52 6.51 -15.83
N GLU A 69 15.10 5.53 -16.64
CA GLU A 69 13.96 5.69 -17.57
C GLU A 69 12.72 4.84 -17.25
N PHE A 70 12.71 4.08 -16.16
CA PHE A 70 11.54 3.27 -15.74
C PHE A 70 11.00 3.75 -14.38
N GLY A 71 10.29 4.89 -14.32
CA GLY A 71 9.97 5.52 -13.02
C GLY A 71 8.54 6.02 -12.80
N ARG A 72 7.66 6.01 -13.82
CA ARG A 72 6.37 6.73 -13.75
C ARG A 72 5.17 5.82 -13.76
N VAL A 73 4.19 6.17 -12.93
CA VAL A 73 2.86 5.54 -12.93
C VAL A 73 2.09 5.96 -14.18
N VAL A 74 1.46 5.01 -14.86
CA VAL A 74 0.56 5.27 -15.98
C VAL A 74 -0.79 4.58 -15.74
N LEU A 75 -1.88 5.33 -15.85
CA LEU A 75 -3.24 4.79 -15.86
C LEU A 75 -3.74 4.71 -17.30
N PHE A 76 -4.14 3.53 -17.74
CA PHE A 76 -4.77 3.29 -19.04
C PHE A 76 -6.26 3.06 -18.87
N ALA A 77 -7.06 3.57 -19.82
CA ALA A 77 -8.43 3.15 -20.04
C ALA A 77 -8.52 2.38 -21.35
N LEU A 78 -9.13 1.21 -21.32
CA LEU A 78 -9.22 0.29 -22.44
C LEU A 78 -10.69 0.03 -22.79
N ALA A 79 -10.98 0.00 -24.08
CA ALA A 79 -12.30 -0.36 -24.57
C ALA A 79 -12.64 -1.82 -24.17
N PRO A 80 -13.85 -2.09 -23.64
CA PRO A 80 -14.21 -3.40 -23.06
C PRO A 80 -14.02 -4.59 -24.00
N THR A 81 -14.27 -4.40 -25.30
CA THR A 81 -14.35 -5.49 -26.28
C THR A 81 -13.10 -5.60 -27.16
N THR A 82 -12.48 -4.47 -27.47
CA THR A 82 -11.33 -4.41 -28.40
C THR A 82 -9.99 -4.24 -27.69
N PHE A 83 -10.02 -3.92 -26.38
CA PHE A 83 -8.84 -3.58 -25.57
C PHE A 83 -7.98 -2.45 -26.15
N ARG A 84 -8.53 -1.64 -27.06
CA ARG A 84 -7.86 -0.43 -27.56
C ARG A 84 -7.78 0.61 -26.45
N VAL A 85 -6.65 1.30 -26.37
CA VAL A 85 -6.48 2.43 -25.45
C VAL A 85 -7.44 3.55 -25.85
N LEU A 86 -8.38 3.86 -24.98
CA LEU A 86 -9.28 5.00 -25.09
C LEU A 86 -8.52 6.28 -24.71
N TRP A 87 -7.82 6.22 -23.58
CA TRP A 87 -6.96 7.29 -23.09
C TRP A 87 -5.93 6.74 -22.11
N ARG A 88 -4.91 7.55 -21.82
CA ARG A 88 -3.95 7.30 -20.75
C ARG A 88 -3.70 8.57 -19.96
N TYR A 89 -3.37 8.42 -18.68
CA TYR A 89 -2.90 9.47 -17.81
C TYR A 89 -1.53 9.06 -17.26
N VAL A 90 -0.54 9.93 -17.43
CA VAL A 90 0.83 9.70 -16.95
C VAL A 90 1.02 10.58 -15.72
N LEU A 91 1.45 9.97 -14.62
CA LEU A 91 1.90 10.72 -13.46
C LEU A 91 3.36 11.13 -13.70
N GLU A 92 3.60 12.44 -13.75
CA GLU A 92 4.92 12.98 -14.08
C GLU A 92 5.95 12.75 -12.96
N ASP A 93 5.47 12.57 -11.73
CA ASP A 93 6.32 12.24 -10.58
C ASP A 93 6.90 10.83 -10.71
N GLU A 94 8.19 10.73 -10.42
CA GLU A 94 8.94 9.49 -10.45
C GLU A 94 8.99 8.84 -9.06
N ASP A 95 9.37 7.56 -9.02
CA ASP A 95 9.55 6.76 -7.79
C ASP A 95 8.27 6.56 -6.96
N LEU A 96 7.10 6.70 -7.59
CA LEU A 96 5.82 6.44 -6.94
C LEU A 96 5.31 5.03 -7.20
N VAL A 97 4.63 4.48 -6.20
CA VAL A 97 3.73 3.33 -6.35
C VAL A 97 2.32 3.85 -6.35
N ALA A 98 1.49 3.31 -7.24
CA ALA A 98 0.06 3.55 -7.27
C ALA A 98 -0.71 2.33 -6.78
N SER A 99 -1.82 2.60 -6.11
CA SER A 99 -2.71 1.59 -5.58
C SER A 99 -3.72 1.11 -6.64
N ARG A 100 -4.38 -0.02 -6.38
CA ARG A 100 -5.59 -0.44 -7.10
C ARG A 100 -6.58 0.73 -7.23
N PRO A 101 -7.03 1.05 -8.45
CA PRO A 101 -8.02 2.09 -8.66
C PRO A 101 -9.43 1.63 -8.28
N VAL A 102 -10.32 2.58 -8.01
CA VAL A 102 -11.78 2.39 -7.98
C VAL A 102 -12.45 3.37 -8.94
N VAL A 103 -13.60 3.01 -9.50
CA VAL A 103 -14.26 3.80 -10.55
C VAL A 103 -15.63 4.26 -10.06
N GLY A 104 -15.85 5.57 -10.10
CA GLY A 104 -17.13 6.21 -9.84
C GLY A 104 -18.16 5.89 -10.92
N ALA A 105 -19.44 5.99 -10.58
CA ALA A 105 -20.54 5.79 -11.54
C ALA A 105 -20.48 6.75 -12.73
N ASP A 106 -19.81 7.89 -12.56
CA ASP A 106 -19.60 8.90 -13.59
C ASP A 106 -18.38 8.62 -14.49
N GLY A 107 -17.62 7.55 -14.24
CA GLY A 107 -16.40 7.18 -14.96
C GLY A 107 -15.12 7.83 -14.40
N THR A 108 -15.20 8.54 -13.27
CA THR A 108 -14.01 9.05 -12.57
C THR A 108 -13.25 7.91 -11.92
N VAL A 109 -11.94 7.84 -12.14
CA VAL A 109 -11.04 6.85 -11.54
C VAL A 109 -10.34 7.47 -10.34
N TYR A 110 -10.42 6.81 -9.19
CA TYR A 110 -9.73 7.21 -7.97
C TYR A 110 -8.62 6.22 -7.63
N LEU A 111 -7.42 6.71 -7.36
CA LEU A 111 -6.30 5.90 -6.90
C LEU A 111 -5.42 6.69 -5.92
N THR A 112 -4.77 5.97 -5.02
CA THR A 112 -3.76 6.57 -4.13
C THR A 112 -2.36 6.34 -4.68
N VAL A 113 -1.47 7.30 -4.42
CA VAL A 113 -0.05 7.22 -4.77
C VAL A 113 0.81 7.57 -3.56
N SER A 114 1.92 6.84 -3.41
CA SER A 114 2.89 7.04 -2.33
C SER A 114 4.29 6.75 -2.85
N GLU A 115 5.31 7.24 -2.15
CA GLU A 115 6.69 6.92 -2.52
C GLU A 115 6.98 5.42 -2.39
N THR A 116 7.77 4.91 -3.34
CA THR A 116 8.28 3.54 -3.28
C THR A 116 9.27 3.45 -2.13
N MET A 117 8.94 2.65 -1.12
CA MET A 117 9.86 2.38 -0.03
C MET A 117 10.57 1.05 -0.26
N GLU A 118 11.89 1.15 -0.41
CA GLU A 118 12.76 -0.01 -0.26
C GLU A 118 12.96 -0.20 1.25
N PHE A 119 12.37 -1.26 1.83
CA PHE A 119 12.65 -1.66 3.21
C PHE A 119 14.10 -2.20 3.28
N GLY A 120 15.07 -1.31 3.15
CA GLY A 120 16.51 -1.53 3.24
C GLY A 120 17.09 -1.06 4.58
N PRO A 121 18.44 -0.92 4.71
CA PRO A 121 19.10 -0.46 5.94
C PRO A 121 18.47 0.84 6.48
N PRO A 122 18.62 1.15 7.80
CA PRO A 122 17.82 2.19 8.46
C PRO A 122 17.82 3.45 7.61
N LEU A 123 16.62 3.98 7.31
CA LEU A 123 16.49 5.22 6.58
C LEU A 123 17.42 6.24 7.21
N ASP A 124 18.15 6.94 6.35
CA ASP A 124 18.81 8.15 6.76
C ASP A 124 17.75 9.01 7.47
N PRO A 125 17.94 9.40 8.75
CA PRO A 125 16.97 10.20 9.49
C PRO A 125 16.71 11.58 8.84
N SER A 126 17.48 11.97 7.82
CA SER A 126 17.22 13.11 6.94
C SER A 126 16.25 12.82 5.77
N THR A 127 15.88 11.55 5.55
CA THR A 127 14.92 11.15 4.51
C THR A 127 13.55 11.71 4.85
N THR A 128 13.12 12.72 4.11
CA THR A 128 11.76 13.25 4.20
C THR A 128 10.86 12.40 3.31
N LEU A 129 9.94 11.64 3.92
CA LEU A 129 8.91 10.92 3.16
C LEU A 129 7.88 11.92 2.66
N ARG A 130 7.56 11.88 1.37
CA ARG A 130 6.43 12.67 0.84
C ARG A 130 5.11 12.10 1.35
N ASN A 131 4.16 13.00 1.55
CA ASN A 131 2.79 12.64 1.84
C ASN A 131 2.17 11.84 0.68
N ALA A 132 1.42 10.80 1.04
CA ALA A 132 0.60 10.09 0.08
C ALA A 132 -0.51 11.01 -0.45
N ARG A 133 -0.97 10.74 -1.67
CA ARG A 133 -2.01 11.52 -2.34
C ARG A 133 -3.12 10.61 -2.87
N LEU A 134 -4.37 11.09 -2.83
CA LEU A 134 -5.51 10.52 -3.57
C LEU A 134 -5.73 11.36 -4.83
N LEU A 135 -5.76 10.72 -5.98
CA LEU A 135 -5.96 11.35 -7.28
C LEU A 135 -7.35 10.97 -7.81
N ALA A 136 -8.01 11.93 -8.47
CA ALA A 136 -9.18 11.68 -9.29
C ALA A 136 -8.87 11.99 -10.75
N VAL A 137 -8.99 11.01 -11.63
CA VAL A 137 -8.69 11.11 -13.05
C VAL A 137 -9.93 10.79 -13.87
N ARG A 138 -10.23 11.62 -14.87
CA ARG A 138 -11.34 11.39 -15.80
C ARG A 138 -10.92 11.75 -17.21
N GLU A 139 -11.25 10.86 -18.16
CA GLU A 139 -11.01 11.10 -19.59
C GLU A 139 -9.55 11.47 -19.89
N GLY A 140 -8.59 10.86 -19.17
CA GLY A 140 -7.16 11.12 -19.32
C GLY A 140 -6.67 12.43 -18.68
N THR A 141 -7.51 13.13 -17.92
CA THR A 141 -7.16 14.40 -17.25
C THR A 141 -7.32 14.30 -15.74
N LEU A 142 -6.44 14.99 -15.00
CA LEU A 142 -6.54 15.08 -13.54
C LEU A 142 -7.69 16.03 -13.18
N LYS A 143 -8.72 15.52 -12.48
CA LYS A 143 -9.80 16.34 -11.92
C LYS A 143 -9.33 17.10 -10.69
N TRP A 144 -8.71 16.38 -9.76
CA TRP A 144 -8.18 16.93 -8.51
C TRP A 144 -7.23 15.94 -7.82
N THR A 145 -6.47 16.48 -6.86
CA THR A 145 -5.61 15.71 -5.95
C THR A 145 -5.90 16.13 -4.51
N TYR A 146 -5.92 15.16 -3.60
CA TYR A 146 -5.95 15.38 -2.16
C TYR A 146 -4.65 14.85 -1.54
N GLU A 147 -3.90 15.70 -0.85
CA GLU A 147 -2.70 15.30 -0.12
C GLU A 147 -3.06 14.95 1.33
N PHE A 148 -2.65 13.76 1.77
CA PHE A 148 -2.84 13.33 3.16
C PHE A 148 -1.73 13.88 4.06
N ASP A 149 -1.92 13.83 5.37
CA ASP A 149 -0.87 14.17 6.34
C ASP A 149 -0.13 12.92 6.86
N ALA A 150 0.18 12.02 5.92
CA ALA A 150 0.83 10.75 6.17
C ALA A 150 1.49 10.22 4.88
N PRO A 151 2.64 9.54 4.97
CA PRO A 151 3.36 9.02 3.81
C PRO A 151 2.74 7.75 3.21
N PHE A 152 1.88 7.05 3.97
CA PHE A 152 1.22 5.84 3.52
C PHE A 152 -0.28 6.03 3.43
N ALA A 153 -0.85 5.66 2.28
CA ALA A 153 -2.29 5.56 2.08
C ALA A 153 -2.63 4.18 1.54
N SER A 154 -3.76 3.64 1.97
CA SER A 154 -4.29 2.38 1.48
C SER A 154 -4.92 2.52 0.10
N HIS A 155 -5.33 1.39 -0.48
CA HIS A 155 -6.31 1.36 -1.56
C HIS A 155 -7.56 2.17 -1.19
N PRO A 156 -8.11 2.98 -2.12
CA PRO A 156 -9.41 3.59 -1.91
C PRO A 156 -10.52 2.54 -1.99
N ALA A 157 -11.61 2.78 -1.27
CA ALA A 157 -12.88 2.10 -1.44
C ALA A 157 -13.97 3.11 -1.76
N LEU A 158 -14.91 2.75 -2.63
CA LEU A 158 -16.00 3.64 -3.03
C LEU A 158 -17.31 3.20 -2.37
N GLY A 159 -17.94 4.11 -1.65
CA GLY A 159 -19.29 3.96 -1.09
C GLY A 159 -20.37 4.06 -2.16
N LEU A 160 -21.53 3.48 -1.89
CA LEU A 160 -22.70 3.57 -2.78
C LEU A 160 -23.22 5.01 -2.97
N ASP A 161 -22.91 5.89 -2.02
CA ASP A 161 -23.20 7.32 -2.03
C ASP A 161 -22.12 8.16 -2.74
N GLY A 162 -21.11 7.52 -3.32
CA GLY A 162 -20.00 8.19 -3.98
C GLY A 162 -18.90 8.71 -3.05
N LEU A 163 -18.98 8.41 -1.74
CA LEU A 163 -17.88 8.70 -0.82
C LEU A 163 -16.67 7.83 -1.11
N ILE A 164 -15.48 8.42 -1.02
CA ILE A 164 -14.21 7.74 -1.21
C ILE A 164 -13.59 7.54 0.17
N PHE A 165 -13.39 6.28 0.55
CA PHE A 165 -12.81 5.91 1.82
C PHE A 165 -11.34 5.53 1.64
N VAL A 166 -10.48 6.11 2.47
CA VAL A 166 -9.03 5.82 2.48
C VAL A 166 -8.56 5.75 3.92
N THR A 167 -7.68 4.81 4.21
CA THR A 167 -6.93 4.82 5.47
C THR A 167 -5.49 5.25 5.22
N THR A 168 -4.91 5.96 6.18
CA THR A 168 -3.51 6.39 6.12
C THR A 168 -2.76 5.94 7.36
N SER A 169 -1.45 5.77 7.23
CA SER A 169 -0.55 5.45 8.34
C SER A 169 0.63 6.41 8.35
N ALA A 170 0.80 7.11 9.47
CA ALA A 170 1.96 7.94 9.75
C ALA A 170 3.01 7.13 10.52
N VAL A 171 4.27 7.46 10.28
CA VAL A 171 5.39 6.85 11.00
C VAL A 171 5.78 7.72 12.18
N GLY A 172 6.13 7.08 13.31
CA GLY A 172 6.78 7.75 14.43
C GLY A 172 8.25 8.09 14.16
N PRO A 173 8.95 8.69 15.14
CA PRO A 173 10.38 8.96 15.01
C PRO A 173 11.15 7.68 14.69
N VAL A 174 11.98 7.72 13.65
CA VAL A 174 12.93 6.65 13.33
C VAL A 174 13.99 6.65 14.42
N GLY A 175 13.88 5.77 15.41
CA GLY A 175 15.00 5.49 16.30
C GLY A 175 16.14 4.92 15.46
N MET A 176 17.38 5.39 15.66
CA MET A 176 18.58 5.06 14.86
C MET A 176 18.89 3.55 14.69
N SER A 177 18.13 2.66 15.33
CA SER A 177 18.24 1.21 15.21
C SER A 177 16.93 0.45 15.52
N GLY A 178 15.79 1.14 15.59
CA GLY A 178 14.50 0.55 15.99
C GLY A 178 13.61 0.14 14.79
N PRO A 179 12.71 -0.85 14.97
CA PRO A 179 11.72 -1.17 13.94
C PRO A 179 10.77 0.01 13.72
N TRP A 180 10.27 0.13 12.49
CA TRP A 180 9.22 1.07 12.12
C TRP A 180 8.05 1.02 13.12
N THR A 181 7.68 2.18 13.68
CA THR A 181 6.48 2.31 14.49
C THR A 181 5.48 3.20 13.78
N PHE A 182 4.22 2.77 13.75
CA PHE A 182 3.14 3.62 13.27
C PHE A 182 2.72 4.55 14.41
N SER A 183 2.84 5.86 14.19
CA SER A 183 2.47 6.87 15.19
C SER A 183 0.99 7.17 15.19
N ARG A 184 0.36 7.11 14.01
CA ARG A 184 -1.05 7.45 13.82
C ARG A 184 -1.60 6.80 12.57
N ALA A 185 -2.69 6.05 12.71
CA ALA A 185 -3.54 5.67 11.62
C ALA A 185 -4.76 6.59 11.56
N SER A 186 -5.21 6.93 10.35
CA SER A 186 -6.40 7.75 10.17
C SER A 186 -7.31 7.16 9.10
N PHE A 187 -8.62 7.21 9.33
CA PHE A 187 -9.63 6.93 8.33
C PHE A 187 -10.16 8.25 7.76
N PHE A 188 -10.31 8.33 6.44
CA PHE A 188 -10.88 9.47 5.73
C PHE A 188 -12.09 9.02 4.93
N ALA A 189 -13.13 9.84 4.95
CA ALA A 189 -14.22 9.82 4.00
C ALA A 189 -14.18 11.13 3.20
N LEU A 190 -13.98 11.04 1.89
CA LEU A 190 -13.87 12.18 0.99
C LEU A 190 -15.04 12.22 0.01
N GLU A 191 -15.45 13.41 -0.37
CA GLU A 191 -16.43 13.67 -1.41
C GLU A 191 -15.72 14.24 -2.64
N ASP A 192 -16.10 13.74 -3.82
CA ASP A 192 -15.76 14.38 -5.09
C ASP A 192 -16.69 15.58 -5.34
N ARG A 193 -16.12 16.77 -5.51
CA ARG A 193 -16.84 18.02 -5.80
C ARG A 193 -16.68 18.46 -7.26
N GLY A 194 -16.26 17.56 -8.14
CA GLY A 194 -16.06 17.80 -9.57
C GLY A 194 -14.62 18.20 -9.89
N THR A 195 -14.15 19.34 -9.37
CA THR A 195 -12.77 19.85 -9.60
C THR A 195 -11.96 19.95 -8.32
N SER A 196 -12.51 19.50 -7.20
CA SER A 196 -11.86 19.46 -5.89
C SER A 196 -12.44 18.31 -5.07
N SER A 197 -11.83 18.05 -3.92
CA SER A 197 -12.34 17.13 -2.92
C SER A 197 -12.65 17.86 -1.61
N SER A 198 -13.55 17.29 -0.82
CA SER A 198 -13.79 17.73 0.57
C SER A 198 -13.76 16.55 1.51
N VAL A 199 -13.16 16.73 2.70
CA VAL A 199 -13.17 15.71 3.74
C VAL A 199 -14.50 15.80 4.48
N ARG A 200 -15.31 14.75 4.34
CA ARG A 200 -16.58 14.61 5.06
C ARG A 200 -16.37 14.18 6.50
N ALA A 201 -15.41 13.26 6.71
CA ALA A 201 -15.01 12.78 8.03
C ALA A 201 -13.54 12.36 8.06
N ARG A 202 -12.92 12.55 9.22
CA ARG A 202 -11.59 12.05 9.54
C ARG A 202 -11.60 11.46 10.95
N LEU A 203 -11.20 10.20 11.09
CA LEU A 203 -11.24 9.46 12.35
C LEU A 203 -9.82 8.96 12.69
N ASP A 204 -9.44 9.03 13.96
CA ASP A 204 -8.17 8.48 14.45
C ASP A 204 -8.36 7.01 14.84
N LEU A 205 -7.55 6.12 14.28
CA LEU A 205 -7.55 4.68 14.55
C LEU A 205 -6.40 4.27 15.50
N GLY A 206 -5.65 5.25 15.99
CA GLY A 206 -4.55 5.08 16.93
C GLY A 206 -3.24 4.63 16.26
N PRO A 207 -2.23 4.25 17.05
CA PRO A 207 -0.89 3.88 16.57
C PRO A 207 -0.89 2.43 16.04
N ARG A 208 -1.52 2.21 14.89
CA ARG A 208 -1.70 0.89 14.28
C ARG A 208 -1.26 0.90 12.82
N ALA A 209 -0.81 -0.25 12.32
CA ALA A 209 -0.90 -0.53 10.90
C ALA A 209 -2.37 -0.81 10.58
N VAL A 210 -2.94 -0.19 9.55
CA VAL A 210 -4.35 -0.39 9.18
C VAL A 210 -4.50 -0.90 7.75
N SER A 211 -5.50 -1.77 7.53
CA SER A 211 -5.84 -2.29 6.21
C SER A 211 -6.59 -1.25 5.38
N ALA A 212 -6.64 -1.48 4.06
CA ALA A 212 -7.58 -0.77 3.21
C ALA A 212 -9.03 -0.92 3.71
N PRO A 213 -9.85 0.13 3.58
CA PRO A 213 -11.26 0.06 3.92
C PRO A 213 -12.00 -0.89 2.96
N VAL A 214 -12.96 -1.62 3.49
CA VAL A 214 -13.89 -2.43 2.71
C VAL A 214 -15.31 -1.97 3.02
N VAL A 215 -16.04 -1.55 1.98
CA VAL A 215 -17.46 -1.21 2.10
C VAL A 215 -18.27 -2.50 1.97
N GLY A 216 -19.19 -2.73 2.90
CA GLY A 216 -20.03 -3.92 2.87
C GLY A 216 -21.39 -3.70 3.51
N SER A 217 -22.24 -4.72 3.40
CA SER A 217 -23.51 -4.77 4.12
C SER A 217 -23.28 -4.91 5.63
N HIS A 218 -24.28 -4.48 6.39
CA HIS A 218 -24.30 -4.61 7.85
C HIS A 218 -25.71 -5.00 8.29
N PRO A 219 -25.90 -5.81 9.36
CA PRO A 219 -27.23 -6.29 9.75
C PRO A 219 -28.25 -5.19 10.11
N THR A 220 -27.76 -4.07 10.64
CA THR A 220 -28.61 -2.98 11.17
C THR A 220 -28.32 -1.61 10.57
N LEU A 221 -27.29 -1.49 9.72
CA LEU A 221 -26.91 -0.23 9.08
C LEU A 221 -27.09 -0.35 7.57
N GLN A 222 -27.33 0.78 6.90
CA GLN A 222 -27.45 0.80 5.44
C GLN A 222 -26.18 0.25 4.75
N TRP A 223 -25.02 0.61 5.30
CA TRP A 223 -23.71 0.07 4.94
C TRP A 223 -22.77 0.24 6.14
N ALA A 224 -21.64 -0.48 6.12
CA ALA A 224 -20.53 -0.23 7.03
C ALA A 224 -19.21 -0.29 6.27
N VAL A 225 -18.23 0.45 6.79
CA VAL A 225 -16.84 0.32 6.37
C VAL A 225 -16.07 -0.46 7.41
N TYR A 226 -15.37 -1.49 6.96
CA TYR A 226 -14.56 -2.37 7.78
C TYR A 226 -13.08 -2.07 7.56
N VAL A 227 -12.36 -1.84 8.65
CA VAL A 227 -10.91 -1.61 8.65
C VAL A 227 -10.31 -2.48 9.74
N THR A 228 -9.28 -3.27 9.43
CA THR A 228 -8.52 -3.98 10.46
C THR A 228 -7.30 -3.17 10.85
N GLY A 229 -6.90 -3.25 12.11
CA GLY A 229 -5.69 -2.61 12.59
C GLY A 229 -4.90 -3.51 13.53
N GLU A 230 -3.59 -3.51 13.39
CA GLU A 230 -2.66 -4.25 14.25
C GLU A 230 -1.73 -3.26 14.96
N GLY A 231 -1.69 -3.33 16.29
CA GLY A 231 -0.78 -2.50 17.08
C GLY A 231 0.61 -3.12 17.15
N THR A 232 1.63 -2.36 16.77
CA THR A 232 3.03 -2.81 16.82
C THR A 232 3.52 -2.89 18.27
N GLY A 233 3.57 -4.10 18.83
CA GLY A 233 4.39 -4.43 19.99
C GLY A 233 5.46 -5.42 19.55
N MET A 234 6.47 -4.96 18.81
CA MET A 234 7.54 -5.83 18.31
C MET A 234 8.89 -5.14 18.50
N GLY A 235 9.42 -5.26 19.72
CA GLY A 235 10.81 -5.01 20.06
C GLY A 235 11.11 -5.69 21.40
N PRO A 236 12.32 -6.24 21.62
CA PRO A 236 12.66 -6.84 22.91
C PRO A 236 12.51 -5.79 24.02
N GLY A 237 11.57 -6.01 24.94
CA GLY A 237 11.25 -5.10 26.05
C GLY A 237 10.01 -4.22 25.86
N MET A 238 9.38 -4.22 24.67
CA MET A 238 8.06 -3.61 24.47
C MET A 238 7.00 -4.69 24.65
N GLY A 239 6.08 -4.47 25.60
CA GLY A 239 5.03 -5.43 25.96
C GLY A 239 4.16 -5.89 24.79
N MET A 240 3.46 -7.02 25.01
CA MET A 240 2.52 -7.67 24.09
C MET A 240 1.75 -6.66 23.23
N GLY A 241 1.79 -6.82 21.90
CA GLY A 241 1.08 -5.97 20.94
C GLY A 241 -0.40 -5.78 21.28
N GLN A 242 -0.99 -4.67 20.84
CA GLN A 242 -2.38 -4.27 21.17
C GLN A 242 -3.48 -5.20 20.57
N GLY A 243 -3.12 -6.38 20.08
CA GLY A 243 -4.00 -7.30 19.38
C GLY A 243 -4.48 -6.75 18.03
N THR A 244 -5.15 -7.61 17.27
CA THR A 244 -5.85 -7.19 16.05
C THR A 244 -7.20 -6.60 16.43
N VAL A 245 -7.53 -5.44 15.87
CA VAL A 245 -8.82 -4.77 16.07
C VAL A 245 -9.53 -4.63 14.74
N LEU A 246 -10.81 -4.99 14.69
CA LEU A 246 -11.71 -4.66 13.60
C LEU A 246 -12.46 -3.37 13.95
N PHE A 247 -12.30 -2.33 13.14
CA PHE A 247 -13.09 -1.11 13.20
C PHE A 247 -14.27 -1.23 12.26
N ILE A 248 -15.48 -1.08 12.80
CA ILE A 248 -16.73 -1.00 12.04
C ILE A 248 -17.18 0.46 12.06
N ILE A 249 -17.26 1.09 10.90
CA ILE A 249 -17.58 2.51 10.73
C ILE A 249 -18.92 2.62 10.03
N GLY A 250 -19.91 3.21 10.70
CA GLY A 250 -21.25 3.40 10.14
C GLY A 250 -21.37 4.63 9.22
N PRO A 251 -22.54 4.84 8.59
CA PRO A 251 -22.80 6.00 7.73
C PRO A 251 -22.77 7.34 8.47
N ASP A 252 -22.88 7.32 9.80
CA ASP A 252 -22.75 8.48 10.69
C ASP A 252 -21.30 8.72 11.15
N PHE A 253 -20.35 7.96 10.62
CA PHE A 253 -18.92 7.99 10.96
C PHE A 253 -18.60 7.69 12.42
N ARG A 254 -19.49 6.97 13.13
CA ARG A 254 -19.16 6.40 14.44
C ARG A 254 -18.33 5.14 14.28
N VAL A 255 -17.24 5.06 15.05
CA VAL A 255 -16.34 3.91 15.07
C VAL A 255 -16.73 2.96 16.19
N THR A 256 -16.93 1.69 15.84
CA THR A 256 -17.10 0.59 16.80
C THR A 256 -15.91 -0.35 16.70
N PRO A 257 -14.95 -0.31 17.65
CA PRO A 257 -13.82 -1.22 17.67
C PRO A 257 -14.23 -2.58 18.25
N VAL A 258 -13.80 -3.66 17.60
CA VAL A 258 -13.99 -5.05 18.03
C VAL A 258 -12.62 -5.70 18.14
N SER A 259 -12.19 -6.04 19.35
CA SER A 259 -10.94 -6.77 19.55
C SER A 259 -11.08 -8.22 19.10
N LEU A 260 -10.20 -8.64 18.18
CA LEU A 260 -10.05 -10.01 17.76
C LEU A 260 -8.95 -10.64 18.63
N ARG A 261 -9.33 -11.62 19.46
CA ARG A 261 -8.41 -12.40 20.31
C ARG A 261 -7.91 -13.63 19.59
#